data_AF-A0A8S9DY74-F1
#
_entry.id   AF-A0A8S9DY74-F1
#
_cell.length_a   1.000
_cell.length_b   1.000
_cell.length_c   1.000
_cell.angle_alpha   90.00
_cell.angle_beta   90.00
_cell.angle_gamma   90.00
#
_symmetry.space_group_name_H-M   'P 1'
#
loop_
_entity.id
_entity.type
_entity.pdbx_description
1 polymer ?
#
loop_
_entity_poly.entity_id
_entity_poly.type
_entity_poly.pdbx_seq_one_letter_code
_entity_poly.pdbx_strand_id
1 'polypeptide(L)'
;MAVHPCTARRLFFNSLLKARLGVDRRPYRILGACHPPRAKQALDADADIGLLLPCNVVVRQEEDGSIIVAFMDPAAVLGLVNDPSVTRLGEEVRAKLTRVSDALS
;
A
#
# COMPACT_ATOMS: atom_id res chain seq x y z
N MET A 1 -7.26 -26.46 -2.77
CA MET A 1 -7.53 -25.02 -2.56
C MET A 1 -6.20 -24.33 -2.32
N ALA A 2 -5.56 -23.84 -3.39
CA ALA A 2 -4.27 -23.17 -3.28
C ALA A 2 -4.52 -21.72 -2.83
N VAL A 3 -3.98 -21.35 -1.68
CA VAL A 3 -3.83 -19.95 -1.30
C VAL A 3 -2.87 -19.34 -2.32
N HIS A 4 -3.39 -18.69 -3.37
CA HIS A 4 -2.54 -17.97 -4.30
C HIS A 4 -1.86 -16.84 -3.53
N PRO A 5 -0.52 -16.82 -3.44
CA PRO A 5 0.18 -15.73 -2.82
C PRO A 5 -0.17 -14.48 -3.62
N CYS A 6 -0.90 -13.57 -2.99
CA CYS A 6 -1.14 -12.24 -3.51
C CYS A 6 0.22 -11.70 -3.97
N THR A 7 0.36 -11.33 -5.25
CA THR A 7 1.59 -10.81 -5.88
C THR A 7 1.96 -9.45 -5.28
N ALA A 8 2.28 -9.44 -3.98
CA ALA A 8 2.67 -8.26 -3.27
C ALA A 8 4.03 -7.81 -3.81
N ARG A 9 4.04 -6.67 -4.52
CA ARG A 9 5.30 -6.07 -4.96
C ARG A 9 6.06 -5.62 -3.72
N ARG A 10 7.32 -6.06 -3.59
CA ARG A 10 8.20 -5.64 -2.51
C ARG A 10 9.37 -4.86 -3.08
N LEU A 11 9.55 -3.63 -2.60
CA LEU A 11 10.71 -2.81 -2.92
C LEU A 11 11.59 -2.65 -1.67
N PHE A 12 12.86 -3.04 -1.81
CA PHE A 12 13.89 -2.80 -0.79
C PHE A 12 14.60 -1.49 -1.10
N PHE A 13 14.08 -0.39 -0.55
CA PHE A 13 14.47 0.95 -0.96
C PHE A 13 15.91 1.27 -0.55
N ASN A 14 16.32 0.85 0.65
CA ASN A 14 17.70 1.02 1.12
C ASN A 14 18.71 0.28 0.21
N SER A 15 18.39 -0.95 -0.23
CA SER A 15 19.25 -1.70 -1.16
C SER A 15 19.35 -1.04 -2.52
N LEU A 16 18.24 -0.50 -3.04
CA LEU A 16 18.23 0.22 -4.31
C LEU A 16 19.09 1.50 -4.24
N LEU A 17 18.94 2.31 -3.20
CA LEU A 17 19.71 3.53 -3.02
C LEU A 17 21.20 3.25 -2.86
N LYS A 18 21.58 2.23 -2.10
CA LYS A 18 22.98 1.81 -1.97
C LYS A 18 23.57 1.38 -3.31
N ALA A 19 22.85 0.55 -4.07
CA ALA A 19 23.33 0.05 -5.36
C ALA A 19 23.43 1.12 -6.45
N ARG A 20 22.57 2.14 -6.43
CA ARG A 20 22.51 3.17 -7.49
C ARG A 20 23.25 4.45 -7.15
N LEU A 21 23.29 4.81 -5.87
CA LEU A 21 23.79 6.11 -5.41
C LEU A 21 24.89 5.98 -4.34
N GLY A 22 25.23 4.76 -3.89
CA GLY A 22 26.20 4.55 -2.81
C GLY A 22 25.73 5.01 -1.43
N VAL A 23 24.47 5.43 -1.30
CA VAL A 23 23.91 5.95 -0.04
C VAL A 23 23.44 4.80 0.83
N ASP A 24 24.02 4.69 2.03
CA ASP A 24 23.54 3.75 3.05
C ASP A 24 22.38 4.36 3.85
N ARG A 25 21.38 3.54 4.17
CA ARG A 25 20.20 3.94 4.93
C ARG A 25 19.73 2.80 5.81
N ARG A 26 19.08 3.17 6.91
CA ARG A 26 18.31 2.26 7.76
C ARG A 26 17.31 1.43 6.92
N PRO A 27 16.97 0.20 7.34
CA PRO A 27 16.01 -0.66 6.65
C PRO A 27 14.73 0.10 6.28
N TYR A 28 14.40 0.10 4.99
CA TYR A 28 13.23 0.78 4.45
C TYR A 28 12.64 -0.07 3.32
N ARG A 29 11.41 -0.54 3.51
CA ARG A 29 10.71 -1.43 2.58
C ARG A 29 9.34 -0.85 2.23
N ILE A 30 8.96 -0.97 0.97
CA ILE A 30 7.61 -0.65 0.49
C ILE A 30 6.97 -1.95 0.02
N LEU A 31 5.78 -2.24 0.53
CA LEU A 31 4.97 -3.40 0.19
C LEU A 31 3.71 -2.92 -0.52
N GLY A 32 3.40 -3.48 -1.69
CA GLY A 32 2.12 -3.26 -2.36
C GLY A 32 1.12 -4.34 -1.95
N ALA A 33 0.00 -3.94 -1.36
CA ALA A 33 -1.13 -4.83 -1.06
C ALA A 33 -2.31 -4.49 -1.97
N CYS A 34 -2.86 -5.51 -2.63
CA CYS A 34 -3.99 -5.32 -3.53
C CYS A 34 -5.04 -6.43 -3.29
N HIS A 35 -6.31 -6.08 -3.37
CA HIS A 35 -7.41 -7.04 -3.40
C HIS A 35 -8.04 -7.01 -4.80
N PRO A 36 -7.79 -8.02 -5.65
CA PRO A 36 -8.12 -7.96 -7.07
C PRO A 36 -9.57 -7.60 -7.42
N PRO A 37 -10.61 -8.15 -6.73
CA PRO A 37 -12.00 -7.76 -7.02
C PRO A 37 -12.28 -6.27 -6.82
N ARG A 38 -11.72 -5.66 -5.77
CA ARG A 38 -11.88 -4.22 -5.50
C ARG A 38 -11.06 -3.36 -6.44
N ALA A 39 -9.84 -3.79 -6.76
CA ALA A 39 -9.02 -3.09 -7.75
C ALA A 39 -9.69 -3.11 -9.13
N LYS A 40 -10.31 -4.22 -9.52
CA LYS A 40 -11.12 -4.29 -10.76
C LYS A 40 -12.28 -3.29 -10.70
N GLN A 41 -13.06 -3.28 -9.62
CA GLN A 41 -14.17 -2.34 -9.46
C GLN A 41 -13.72 -0.88 -9.58
N ALA A 42 -12.57 -0.53 -8.99
CA ALA A 42 -11.98 0.79 -9.11
C ALA A 42 -11.59 1.12 -10.57
N LEU A 43 -10.88 0.20 -11.24
CA LEU A 43 -10.42 0.36 -12.62
C LEU A 43 -11.58 0.42 -13.63
N ASP A 44 -12.69 -0.28 -13.36
CA ASP A 44 -13.90 -0.22 -14.19
C ASP A 44 -14.59 1.15 -14.09
N ALA A 45 -14.47 1.84 -12.95
CA ALA A 45 -15.04 3.17 -12.74
C ALA A 45 -14.13 4.26 -13.33
N ASP A 46 -12.83 4.14 -13.15
CA ASP A 46 -11.83 5.04 -13.73
C ASP A 46 -10.53 4.25 -14.00
N ALA A 47 -10.13 4.15 -15.27
CA ALA A 47 -8.94 3.43 -15.66
C ALA A 47 -7.65 4.10 -15.13
N ASP A 48 -7.63 5.43 -14.99
CA ASP A 48 -6.47 6.18 -14.52
C ASP A 48 -6.22 5.99 -13.02
N ILE A 49 -7.18 5.43 -12.29
CA ILE A 49 -7.01 5.08 -10.87
C ILE A 49 -5.89 4.06 -10.64
N GLY A 50 -5.48 3.33 -11.69
CA GLY A 50 -4.32 2.44 -11.65
C GLY A 50 -3.03 3.12 -11.21
N LEU A 51 -2.90 4.45 -11.41
CA LEU A 51 -1.78 5.26 -10.93
C LEU A 51 -1.69 5.32 -9.39
N LEU A 52 -2.82 5.09 -8.72
CA LEU A 52 -2.97 5.16 -7.27
C LEU A 52 -2.97 3.78 -6.60
N LEU A 53 -2.88 2.71 -7.39
CA LEU A 53 -2.83 1.33 -6.93
C LEU A 53 -1.40 0.76 -7.04
N PRO A 54 -1.01 -0.21 -6.20
CA PRO A 54 -1.76 -0.81 -5.09
C PRO A 54 -1.72 0.02 -3.80
N CYS A 55 -2.46 -0.39 -2.76
CA CYS A 55 -2.35 0.19 -1.43
C CYS A 55 -0.96 -0.08 -0.86
N ASN A 56 -0.13 0.96 -0.76
CA ASN A 56 1.24 0.82 -0.28
C ASN A 56 1.30 0.74 1.25
N VAL A 57 2.19 -0.10 1.77
CA VAL A 57 2.55 -0.21 3.18
C VAL A 57 4.05 -0.03 3.31
N VAL A 58 4.47 0.92 4.14
CA VAL A 58 5.88 1.18 4.44
C VAL A 58 6.25 0.47 5.72
N VAL A 59 7.37 -0.28 5.69
CA VAL A 59 8.00 -0.86 6.87
C VAL A 59 9.40 -0.28 6.97
N ARG A 60 9.65 0.52 8.02
CA ARG A 60 10.92 1.23 8.18
C ARG A 60 11.39 1.22 9.62
N GLN A 61 12.71 1.29 9.80
CA GLN A 61 13.34 1.41 11.10
C GLN A 61 13.63 2.87 11.47
N GLU A 62 13.32 3.25 12.71
CA GLU A 62 13.59 4.56 13.30
C GLU A 62 14.99 4.66 13.92
N GLU A 63 15.33 5.84 14.46
CA GLU A 63 16.66 6.10 15.05
C GLU A 63 16.88 5.34 16.35
N ASP A 64 15.82 5.18 17.13
CA ASP A 64 15.80 4.38 18.37
C ASP A 64 15.75 2.86 18.10
N GLY A 65 15.78 2.45 16.84
CA GLY A 65 15.72 1.05 16.42
C GLY A 65 14.31 0.47 16.30
N SER A 66 13.26 1.21 16.69
CA SER A 66 11.86 0.77 16.57
C SER A 66 11.44 0.61 15.10
N ILE A 67 10.43 -0.25 14.87
CA ILE A 67 9.89 -0.52 13.53
C ILE A 67 8.53 0.14 13.40
N ILE A 68 8.38 1.00 12.39
CA ILE A 68 7.11 1.60 12.02
C ILE A 68 6.55 0.88 10.80
N VAL A 69 5.29 0.46 10.92
CA VAL A 69 4.47 -0.04 9.81
C VAL A 69 3.40 1.00 9.51
N ALA A 70 3.52 1.69 8.37
CA ALA A 70 2.59 2.74 7.97
C ALA A 70 1.79 2.30 6.74
N PHE A 71 0.47 2.43 6.81
CA PHE A 71 -0.44 2.08 5.74
C PHE A 71 -0.85 3.34 4.97
N MET A 72 -0.83 3.28 3.65
CA MET A 72 -1.51 4.26 2.81
C MET A 72 -2.99 4.33 3.20
N ASP A 73 -3.55 5.54 3.22
CA ASP A 73 -4.98 5.74 3.43
C ASP A 73 -5.74 5.66 2.10
N PRO A 74 -6.48 4.55 1.84
CA PRO A 74 -7.19 4.37 0.59
C PRO A 74 -8.40 5.32 0.45
N ALA A 75 -8.98 5.81 1.54
CA ALA A 75 -10.10 6.76 1.45
C ALA A 75 -9.61 8.12 0.95
N ALA A 76 -8.50 8.61 1.50
CA ALA A 76 -7.87 9.85 1.04
C ALA A 76 -7.39 9.72 -0.41
N VAL A 77 -6.76 8.61 -0.78
CA VAL A 77 -6.19 8.40 -2.11
C VAL A 77 -7.27 8.19 -3.17
N LEU A 78 -8.24 7.30 -2.95
CA LEU A 78 -9.31 7.05 -3.92
C LEU A 78 -10.33 8.19 -3.95
N GLY A 79 -10.43 8.99 -2.87
CA GLY A 79 -11.22 10.21 -2.84
C GLY A 79 -10.70 11.35 -3.72
N LEU A 80 -9.50 11.22 -4.31
CA LEU A 80 -9.00 12.14 -5.34
C LEU A 80 -9.76 12.01 -6.67
N VAL A 81 -10.45 10.88 -6.87
CA VAL A 81 -11.30 10.64 -8.04
C VAL A 81 -12.70 11.21 -7.76
N ASN A 82 -13.24 11.97 -8.72
CA ASN A 82 -14.57 12.56 -8.61
C ASN A 82 -15.70 11.56 -8.94
N ASP A 83 -15.61 10.34 -8.39
CA ASP A 83 -16.61 9.28 -8.54
C ASP A 83 -17.11 8.80 -7.16
N PRO A 84 -18.41 8.99 -6.82
CA PRO A 84 -18.94 8.61 -5.52
C PRO A 84 -18.87 7.11 -5.20
N SER A 85 -18.86 6.23 -6.21
CA SER A 85 -18.73 4.79 -6.03
C SER A 85 -17.30 4.41 -5.62
N VAL A 86 -16.32 5.11 -6.19
CA VAL A 86 -14.90 4.98 -5.84
C VAL A 86 -14.62 5.53 -4.45
N THR A 87 -15.22 6.67 -4.06
CA THR A 87 -15.10 7.19 -2.69
C THR A 87 -15.60 6.17 -1.66
N ARG A 88 -16.78 5.57 -1.88
CA ARG A 88 -17.32 4.52 -0.98
C ARG A 88 -16.41 3.30 -0.91
N LEU A 89 -15.85 2.89 -2.05
CA LEU A 89 -14.90 1.79 -2.11
C LEU A 89 -13.64 2.09 -1.28
N GLY A 90 -13.13 3.33 -1.32
CA GLY A 90 -12.01 3.79 -0.49
C GLY A 90 -12.26 3.61 0.99
N GLU A 91 -13.42 4.04 1.49
CA GLU A 91 -13.82 3.86 2.90
C GLU A 91 -13.90 2.38 3.30
N GLU A 92 -14.46 1.53 2.43
CA GLU A 92 -14.51 0.10 2.69
C GLU A 92 -13.12 -0.56 2.72
N VAL A 93 -12.16 -0.07 1.91
CA VAL A 93 -10.78 -0.57 1.94
C VAL A 93 -10.08 -0.07 3.19
N ARG A 94 -10.31 1.17 3.59
CA ARG A 94 -9.77 1.77 4.81
C ARG A 94 -10.13 0.92 6.03
N ALA A 95 -11.42 0.62 6.22
CA ALA A 95 -11.88 -0.22 7.32
C ALA A 95 -11.21 -1.61 7.34
N LYS A 96 -10.87 -2.18 6.17
CA LYS A 96 -10.13 -3.45 6.13
C LYS A 96 -8.65 -3.30 6.49
N LEU A 97 -7.99 -2.25 6.02
CA LEU A 97 -6.58 -1.99 6.35
C LEU A 97 -6.39 -1.60 7.82
N THR A 98 -7.31 -0.82 8.40
CA THR A 98 -7.31 -0.51 9.84
C THR A 98 -7.31 -1.78 10.68
N ARG A 99 -8.17 -2.76 10.38
CA ARG A 99 -8.16 -4.05 11.09
C ARG A 99 -6.82 -4.79 11.01
N VAL A 100 -6.09 -4.66 9.91
CA VAL A 100 -4.74 -5.24 9.79
C VAL A 100 -3.73 -4.46 10.62
N SER A 101 -3.80 -3.12 10.59
CA SER A 101 -2.96 -2.24 11.39
C SER A 101 -3.14 -2.49 12.89
N ASP A 102 -4.39 -2.63 13.35
CA ASP A 102 -4.73 -2.86 14.75
C ASP A 102 -4.20 -4.21 15.24
N ALA A 103 -4.13 -5.22 14.37
CA ALA A 103 -3.60 -6.54 14.70
C ALA A 103 -2.06 -6.59 14.78
N LEU A 104 -1.37 -5.52 14.36
CA LEU A 104 0.09 -5.39 14.42
C LEU A 104 0.57 -4.51 15.59
N SER A 105 -0.37 -3.83 16.26
CA SER A 105 -0.12 -2.96 17.42
C SER A 105 -0.16 -3.78 18.71
#